data_AF-A0A530BKY2-F1
#
_entry.id   AF-A0A530BKY2-F1
#
_cell.length_a   1.000
_cell.length_b   1.000
_cell.length_c   1.000
_cell.angle_alpha   90.00
_cell.angle_beta   90.00
_cell.angle_gamma   90.00
#
_symmetry.space_group_name_H-M   'P 1'
#
loop_
_entity.id
_entity.type
_entity.pdbx_description
1 polymer ?
#
loop_
_entity_poly.entity_id
_entity_poly.type
_entity_poly.pdbx_seq_one_letter_code
_entity_poly.pdbx_strand_id
1 'polypeptide(L)' 'AYGFETLELDEIISFAVAENHRSIAVMKRLGMRADPGADFDHPAVPDSHPRLKRHVLYRLSREIWQARQR' A
#
# COMPACT_ATOMS: atom_id res chain seq x y z
N ALA A 1 8.44 0.10 15.50
CA ALA A 1 8.40 0.20 14.02
C ALA A 1 9.05 1.49 13.53
N TYR A 2 10.13 1.39 12.76
CA TYR A 2 10.99 2.54 12.41
C TYR A 2 10.26 3.73 11.75
N GLY A 3 9.38 3.49 10.78
CA GLY A 3 8.68 4.57 10.06
C GLY A 3 7.77 5.44 10.95
N PHE A 4 7.07 4.85 11.92
CA PHE A 4 6.14 5.58 12.79
C PHE A 4 6.76 6.07 14.11
N GLU A 5 7.80 5.40 14.60
CA GLU A 5 8.45 5.72 15.88
C GLU A 5 9.70 6.59 15.70
N THR A 6 10.54 6.30 14.71
CA THR A 6 11.82 6.99 14.52
C THR A 6 11.72 8.11 13.50
N LEU A 7 11.03 7.86 12.39
CA LEU A 7 10.82 8.87 11.35
C LEU A 7 9.57 9.71 11.58
N GLU A 8 8.75 9.35 12.57
CA GLU A 8 7.52 10.05 12.96
C GLU A 8 6.55 10.34 11.81
N LEU A 9 6.51 9.47 10.79
CA LEU A 9 5.61 9.64 9.66
C LEU A 9 4.15 9.53 10.10
N ASP A 10 3.29 10.39 9.57
CA ASP A 10 1.84 10.30 9.82
C ASP A 10 1.20 9.15 9.04
N GLU A 11 1.80 8.77 7.91
CA GLU A 11 1.29 7.75 7.02
C GLU A 11 2.41 6.98 6.30
N ILE A 12 2.17 5.69 6.06
CA ILE A 12 2.94 4.87 5.13
C ILE A 12 2.00 4.34 4.05
N ILE A 13 2.37 4.56 2.80
CA ILE A 13 1.68 4.00 1.65
C ILE A 13 2.47 2.82 1.07
N SER A 14 1.75 1.89 0.44
CA SER A 14 2.32 0.82 -0.35
C SER A 14 1.41 0.53 -1.52
N PHE A 15 1.98 0.13 -2.65
CA PHE A 15 1.22 -0.23 -3.84
C PHE A 15 1.83 -1.46 -4.51
N ALA A 16 1.01 -2.21 -5.23
CA ALA A 16 1.43 -3.35 -6.01
C ALA A 16 0.50 -3.54 -7.21
N VAL A 17 0.95 -4.28 -8.22
CA VAL A 17 0.10 -4.75 -9.32
C VAL A 17 -1.14 -5.43 -8.74
N ALA A 18 -2.33 -5.15 -9.29
CA ALA A 18 -3.62 -5.65 -8.78
C ALA A 18 -3.68 -7.18 -8.63
N GLU A 19 -2.99 -7.92 -9.51
CA GLU A 19 -2.91 -9.38 -9.51
C GLU A 19 -1.89 -9.95 -8.50
N ASN A 20 -1.07 -9.12 -7.85
CA ASN A 20 -0.08 -9.57 -6.87
C ASN A 20 -0.74 -9.84 -5.50
N HIS A 21 -1.57 -10.88 -5.45
CA HIS A 21 -2.33 -11.26 -4.26
C HIS A 21 -1.45 -11.57 -3.05
N ARG A 22 -0.22 -12.06 -3.26
CA ARG A 22 0.74 -12.35 -2.18
C ARG A 22 1.19 -11.08 -1.47
N SER A 23 1.56 -10.05 -2.23
CA SER A 23 1.95 -8.74 -1.66
C SER A 23 0.75 -8.06 -1.00
N ILE A 24 -0.40 -8.04 -1.67
CA ILE A 24 -1.66 -7.48 -1.14
C ILE A 24 -2.06 -8.16 0.18
N ALA A 25 -1.89 -9.48 0.29
CA ALA A 25 -2.18 -10.21 1.53
C ALA A 25 -1.30 -9.75 2.71
N VAL A 26 -0.03 -9.40 2.46
CA VAL A 26 0.85 -8.83 3.49
C VAL A 26 0.37 -7.44 3.91
N MET A 27 0.04 -6.57 2.95
CA MET A 27 -0.50 -5.23 3.25
C MET A 27 -1.76 -5.33 4.13
N LYS A 28 -2.69 -6.22 3.79
CA LYS A 28 -3.89 -6.50 4.58
C LYS A 28 -3.56 -7.02 5.98
N ARG A 29 -2.61 -7.96 6.11
CA ARG A 29 -2.19 -8.53 7.41
C ARG A 29 -1.55 -7.48 8.32
N LEU A 30 -0.79 -6.55 7.75
CA LEU A 30 -0.20 -5.41 8.46
C LEU A 30 -1.26 -4.39 8.92
N GLY A 31 -2.51 -4.52 8.46
CA GLY A 31 -3.61 -3.62 8.80
C GLY A 31 -3.71 -2.40 7.87
N MET A 32 -2.99 -2.40 6.75
CA MET A 32 -3.16 -1.37 5.72
C MET A 32 -4.56 -1.50 5.10
N ARG A 33 -5.16 -0.36 4.73
CA ARG A 33 -6.48 -0.28 4.10
C ARG A 33 -6.34 0.10 2.63
N ALA A 34 -7.14 -0.51 1.78
CA ALA A 34 -7.18 -0.15 0.36
C ALA A 34 -7.74 1.27 0.21
N ASP A 35 -7.15 2.05 -0.71
CA ASP A 35 -7.75 3.27 -1.24
C ASP A 35 -7.99 3.16 -2.74
N PRO A 36 -9.15 2.61 -3.16
CA PRO A 36 -9.47 2.46 -4.57
C PRO A 36 -9.51 3.78 -5.34
N GLY A 37 -9.73 4.91 -4.65
CA GLY A 37 -9.74 6.25 -5.26
C GLY A 37 -8.34 6.72 -5.69
N ALA A 38 -7.27 6.10 -5.16
CA ALA A 38 -5.89 6.39 -5.52
C ALA A 38 -5.19 5.24 -6.27
N ASP A 39 -5.93 4.22 -6.69
CA ASP A 39 -5.42 3.20 -7.60
C ASP A 39 -5.07 3.83 -8.96
N PHE A 40 -3.95 3.44 -9.56
CA PHE A 40 -3.38 4.13 -10.71
C PHE A 40 -2.74 3.18 -11.72
N ASP A 41 -2.56 3.66 -12.93
CA ASP A 41 -1.75 3.01 -13.95
C ASP A 41 -0.30 3.50 -13.82
N HIS A 42 0.61 2.58 -13.56
CA HIS A 42 1.98 2.94 -13.23
C HIS A 42 2.69 3.57 -14.44
N PRO A 43 3.20 4.81 -14.33
CA PRO A 43 3.70 5.57 -15.48
C PRO A 43 4.94 4.94 -16.13
N ALA A 44 5.75 4.24 -15.34
CA ALA A 44 6.92 3.52 -15.85
C ALA A 44 6.61 2.14 -16.46
N VAL A 45 5.36 1.67 -16.43
CA VAL A 45 4.97 0.39 -17.04
C VAL A 45 4.44 0.66 -18.45
N PRO A 46 5.10 0.14 -19.50
CA PRO A 46 4.65 0.33 -20.88
C PRO A 46 3.29 -0.31 -21.15
N ASP A 47 2.53 0.25 -22.11
CA ASP A 47 1.25 -0.31 -22.57
C ASP A 47 1.35 -1.72 -23.15
N SER A 48 2.55 -2.13 -23.60
CA SER A 48 2.82 -3.50 -24.03
C SER A 48 2.73 -4.53 -22.89
N HIS A 49 2.65 -4.09 -21.63
CA HIS A 49 2.56 -4.94 -20.45
C HIS A 49 1.33 -4.60 -19.60
N PRO A 50 0.10 -4.70 -20.16
CA PRO A 50 -1.10 -4.20 -19.51
C PRO A 50 -1.39 -4.87 -18.16
N ARG A 51 -1.04 -6.16 -18.02
CA ARG A 51 -1.19 -6.92 -16.76
C ARG A 51 -0.35 -6.40 -15.59
N LEU A 52 0.72 -5.64 -15.87
CA LEU A 52 1.58 -5.05 -14.83
C LEU A 52 1.25 -3.57 -14.58
N LYS A 53 0.34 -2.99 -15.36
CA LYS A 53 0.14 -1.53 -15.39
C LYS A 53 -0.73 -1.07 -14.23
N ARG A 54 -1.87 -1.74 -14.02
CA ARG A 54 -2.83 -1.36 -12.96
C ARG A 54 -2.29 -1.72 -11.58
N HIS A 55 -2.08 -0.69 -10.76
CA HIS A 55 -1.65 -0.81 -9.37
C HIS A 55 -2.76 -0.44 -8.40
N VAL A 56 -2.83 -1.20 -7.31
CA VAL A 56 -3.71 -0.91 -6.17
C VAL A 56 -2.92 -0.23 -5.06
N LEU A 57 -3.50 0.77 -4.41
CA LEU A 57 -2.86 1.53 -3.35
C LEU A 57 -3.46 1.18 -1.98
N TYR A 58 -2.58 0.98 -1.01
CA TYR A 58 -2.93 0.72 0.38
C TYR A 58 -2.25 1.76 1.28
N ARG A 59 -2.96 2.19 2.33
CA ARG A 59 -2.48 3.16 3.31
C ARG A 59 -2.53 2.62 4.72
N LEU A 60 -1.60 3.07 5.55
CA LEU A 60 -1.62 2.85 6.98
C LEU A 60 -1.26 4.17 7.68
N SER A 61 -2.24 4.76 8.36
CA SER A 61 -1.99 5.92 9.21
C SER A 61 -1.33 5.51 10.52
N ARG A 62 -0.58 6.43 11.11
CA ARG A 62 0.04 6.28 12.43
C ARG A 62 -1.00 5.94 13.50
N GLU A 63 -2.17 6.56 13.45
CA GLU A 63 -3.28 6.32 14.40
C GLU A 63 -3.80 4.88 14.33
N ILE A 64 -4.05 4.36 13.12
CA ILE A 64 -4.49 2.96 12.92
C ILE A 64 -3.39 2.00 13.38
N TRP A 65 -2.14 2.30 13.04
CA TRP A 65 -1.01 1.49 13.46
C TRP A 65 -0.88 1.43 14.99
N GLN A 66 -0.93 2.57 15.68
CA GLN A 66 -0.89 2.66 17.15
C GLN A 66 -2.05 1.92 17.82
N ALA A 67 -3.28 2.03 17.27
CA ALA A 67 -4.44 1.33 17.79
C ALA A 67 -4.30 -0.21 17.73
N ARG A 68 -3.47 -0.74 16.82
CA ARG A 68 -3.20 -2.19 16.68
C ARG A 68 -2.01 -2.68 17.51
N GLN A 69 -1.16 -1.79 18.03
CA GLN A 69 -0.06 -2.15 18.93
C GLN A 69 -0.50 -2.25 20.39
N ARG A 70 -1.68 -1.71 20.72
CA ARG A 70 -2.33 -1.81 22.03
C ARG A 70 -3.10 -3.13 22.14
#